data_AF-A0A5E4MAV3-F1
#
_entry.id   AF-A0A5E4MAV3-F1
#
_cell.length_a   1.000
_cell.length_b   1.000
_cell.length_c   1.000
_cell.angle_alpha   90.00
_cell.angle_beta   90.00
_cell.angle_gamma   90.00
#
_symmetry.space_group_name_H-M   'P 1'
#
loop_
_entity.id
_entity.type
_entity.pdbx_description
1 polymer ?
#
loop_
_entity_poly.entity_id
_entity_poly.type
_entity_poly.pdbx_seq_one_letter_code
_entity_poly.pdbx_strand_id
1 'polypeptide(L)'
;MSSLENKLDFWIKYVDRYNNECFTAFNDFLKENEQQVTSDVEKNIHEHLIILKKSLKEYFPEKLQDMNWLQNPFANHTKPSMLIVSEYEILINIKCSSSLKQKFKASK
;
A
#
# COMPACT_ATOMS: atom_id res chain seq x y z
N MET A 1 5.32 5.25 6.32
CA MET A 1 5.37 3.79 6.13
C MET A 1 3.98 3.20 6.23
N SER A 2 3.54 2.48 5.21
CA SER A 2 2.22 1.84 5.19
C SER A 2 2.24 0.55 6.03
N SER A 3 1.06 0.10 6.52
CA SER A 3 0.95 -1.18 7.25
C SER A 3 1.47 -2.37 6.43
N LEU A 4 1.29 -2.35 5.10
CA LEU A 4 1.76 -3.37 4.19
C LEU A 4 3.28 -3.41 4.07
N GLU A 5 3.94 -2.25 3.98
CA GLU A 5 5.40 -2.16 3.92
C GLU A 5 6.05 -2.77 5.18
N ASN A 6 5.49 -2.47 6.36
CA ASN A 6 5.96 -3.03 7.62
C ASN A 6 5.78 -4.56 7.70
N LYS A 7 4.69 -5.10 7.12
CA LYS A 7 4.47 -6.56 7.04
C LYS A 7 5.50 -7.21 6.12
N LEU A 8 5.81 -6.61 4.97
CA LEU A 8 6.83 -7.11 4.06
C LEU A 8 8.21 -7.14 4.73
N ASP A 9 8.57 -6.08 5.47
CA ASP A 9 9.83 -6.05 6.23
C ASP A 9 9.89 -7.12 7.32
N PHE A 10 8.77 -7.41 7.96
CA PHE A 10 8.66 -8.50 8.91
C PHE A 10 8.83 -9.87 8.23
N TRP A 11 8.16 -10.10 7.09
CA TRP A 11 8.24 -11.35 6.34
C TRP A 11 9.64 -11.63 5.80
N ILE A 12 10.32 -10.62 5.23
CA ILE A 12 11.70 -10.73 4.74
C ILE A 12 12.62 -11.23 5.86
N LYS A 13 12.54 -10.63 7.05
CA LYS A 13 13.35 -11.02 8.22
C LYS A 13 13.08 -12.44 8.71
N TYR A 14 11.86 -12.95 8.53
CA TYR A 14 11.49 -14.30 8.91
C TYR A 14 12.00 -15.32 7.90
N VAL A 15 11.86 -15.03 6.61
CA VAL A 15 12.41 -15.88 5.53
C VAL A 15 13.93 -15.98 5.62
N ASP A 16 14.63 -14.89 5.95
CA ASP A 16 16.09 -14.90 6.19
C ASP A 16 16.53 -15.84 7.32
N ARG A 17 15.61 -16.20 8.22
CA ARG A 17 15.83 -17.12 9.34
C ARG A 17 15.31 -18.52 9.05
N TYR A 18 15.05 -18.86 7.79
CA TYR A 18 14.47 -20.14 7.38
C TYR A 18 13.09 -20.38 8.01
N ASN A 19 12.35 -19.31 8.32
CA ASN A 19 11.02 -19.37 8.92
C ASN A 19 9.95 -18.86 7.96
N ASN A 20 9.07 -19.77 7.55
CA ASN A 20 8.01 -19.55 6.58
C ASN A 20 6.60 -19.44 7.21
N GLU A 21 6.50 -19.21 8.53
CA GLU A 21 5.23 -19.07 9.26
C GLU A 21 4.34 -17.93 8.75
N CYS A 22 4.96 -16.94 8.09
CA CYS A 22 4.26 -15.84 7.44
C CYS A 22 3.35 -16.29 6.30
N PHE A 23 3.57 -17.50 5.76
CA PHE A 23 2.83 -18.09 4.64
C PHE A 23 2.11 -19.35 5.11
N THR A 24 0.99 -19.19 5.83
CA THR A 24 0.27 -20.29 6.48
C THR A 24 -0.05 -21.44 5.51
N ALA A 25 -0.63 -21.14 4.35
CA ALA A 25 -0.95 -22.17 3.35
C ALA A 25 0.29 -22.93 2.83
N PHE A 26 1.43 -22.25 2.68
CA PHE A 26 2.69 -22.89 2.28
C PHE A 26 3.26 -23.76 3.40
N ASN A 27 3.20 -23.27 4.65
CA ASN A 27 3.66 -24.02 5.82
C ASN A 27 2.79 -25.27 6.07
N ASP A 28 1.47 -25.15 5.90
CA ASP A 28 0.54 -26.27 6.02
C ASP A 28 0.80 -27.31 4.92
N PHE A 29 1.00 -26.88 3.67
CA PHE A 29 1.39 -27.77 2.58
C PHE A 29 2.67 -28.55 2.89
N LEU A 30 3.71 -27.90 3.41
CA LEU A 30 4.97 -28.56 3.76
C LEU A 30 4.77 -29.60 4.86
N LYS A 31 3.99 -29.27 5.89
CA LYS A 31 3.67 -30.19 6.99
C LYS A 31 2.87 -31.40 6.52
N GLU A 32 1.83 -31.17 5.74
CA GLU A 32 0.96 -32.23 5.20
C GLU A 32 1.72 -33.22 4.31
N ASN A 33 2.76 -32.74 3.61
CA ASN A 33 3.56 -33.55 2.69
C ASN A 33 4.90 -33.99 3.30
N GLU A 34 5.18 -33.70 4.58
CA GLU A 34 6.45 -33.98 5.26
C GLU A 34 7.69 -33.43 4.52
N GLN A 35 7.54 -32.28 3.86
CA GLN A 35 8.59 -31.65 3.06
C GLN A 35 9.27 -30.51 3.82
N GLN A 36 10.53 -30.25 3.44
CA GLN A 36 11.27 -29.07 3.86
C GLN A 36 11.50 -28.16 2.67
N VAL A 37 11.61 -26.86 2.94
CA VAL A 37 11.92 -25.88 1.90
C VAL A 37 13.38 -26.00 1.51
N THR A 38 13.66 -25.97 0.21
CA THR A 38 15.03 -25.91 -0.29
C THR A 38 15.56 -24.48 -0.22
N SER A 39 16.88 -24.32 -0.10
CA SER A 39 17.53 -23.01 -0.09
C SER A 39 17.21 -22.17 -1.34
N ASP A 40 17.01 -22.82 -2.49
CA ASP A 40 16.61 -22.15 -3.74
C ASP A 40 15.21 -21.55 -3.65
N VAL A 41 14.26 -22.27 -3.05
CA VAL A 41 12.89 -21.78 -2.87
C VAL A 41 12.86 -20.62 -1.88
N GLU A 42 13.61 -20.69 -0.78
CA GLU A 42 13.70 -19.59 0.19
C GLU A 42 14.31 -18.34 -0.43
N LYS A 43 15.39 -18.51 -1.22
CA LYS A 43 16.00 -17.41 -1.96
C LYS A 43 15.01 -16.75 -2.91
N ASN A 44 14.22 -17.55 -3.64
CA ASN A 44 13.18 -17.04 -4.53
C ASN A 44 12.09 -16.26 -3.77
N ILE A 45 11.64 -16.77 -2.61
CA ILE A 45 10.66 -16.07 -1.76
C ILE A 45 11.24 -14.72 -1.29
N HIS A 46 12.47 -14.73 -0.78
CA HIS A 46 13.14 -13.52 -0.30
C HIS A 46 13.29 -12.47 -1.41
N GLU A 47 13.81 -12.86 -2.58
CA GLU A 47 13.95 -11.97 -3.74
C GLU A 47 12.60 -11.39 -4.18
N HIS A 48 11.55 -12.23 -4.21
CA HIS A 48 10.22 -11.78 -4.58
C HIS A 48 9.66 -10.74 -3.60
N LEU A 49 9.86 -10.93 -2.28
CA LEU A 49 9.43 -9.96 -1.26
C LEU A 49 10.15 -8.61 -1.40
N ILE A 50 11.46 -8.61 -1.69
CA ILE A 50 12.21 -7.39 -1.95
C ILE A 50 11.67 -6.66 -3.18
N ILE A 51 11.46 -7.40 -4.28
CA ILE A 51 10.93 -6.82 -5.52
C ILE A 51 9.53 -6.26 -5.28
N LEU A 52 8.65 -7.01 -4.61
CA LEU A 52 7.29 -6.56 -4.29
C LEU A 52 7.30 -5.27 -3.46
N LYS A 53 8.16 -5.20 -2.44
CA LYS A 53 8.33 -3.98 -1.63
C LYS A 53 8.78 -2.80 -2.49
N LYS A 54 9.75 -3.01 -3.39
CA LYS A 54 10.23 -1.97 -4.31
C LYS A 54 9.12 -1.50 -5.24
N SER A 55 8.43 -2.43 -5.91
CA SER A 55 7.32 -2.13 -6.81
C SER A 55 6.22 -1.34 -6.11
N LEU A 56 5.85 -1.70 -4.87
CA LEU A 56 4.84 -0.94 -4.12
C LEU A 56 5.26 0.50 -3.85
N LYS A 57 6.54 0.78 -3.60
CA LYS A 57 7.03 2.16 -3.44
C LYS A 57 6.98 2.96 -4.74
N GLU A 58 7.25 2.29 -5.86
CA GLU A 58 7.17 2.91 -7.19
C GLU A 58 5.72 3.22 -7.57
N TYR A 59 4.79 2.31 -7.29
CA TYR A 59 3.36 2.50 -7.55
C TYR A 59 2.68 3.48 -6.59
N PHE A 60 3.10 3.52 -5.32
CA PHE A 60 2.53 4.39 -4.28
C PHE A 60 3.60 5.32 -3.70
N PRO A 61 4.02 6.36 -4.45
CA PRO A 61 5.07 7.26 -3.99
C PRO A 61 4.64 8.04 -2.75
N GLU A 62 5.59 8.32 -1.84
CA GLU A 62 5.33 9.05 -0.58
C GLU A 62 4.81 10.49 -0.77
N LYS A 63 4.81 11.00 -2.01
CA LYS A 63 4.20 12.29 -2.40
C LYS A 63 2.66 12.31 -2.34
N LEU A 64 2.05 11.42 -1.55
CA LEU A 64 0.62 11.42 -1.27
C LEU A 64 0.14 12.70 -0.56
N GLN A 65 1.02 13.51 0.03
CA GLN A 65 0.61 14.81 0.59
C GLN A 65 -0.01 15.73 -0.46
N ASP A 66 0.52 15.72 -1.69
CA ASP A 66 -0.05 16.46 -2.82
C ASP A 66 -1.39 15.85 -3.29
N MET A 67 -1.66 14.60 -2.88
CA MET A 67 -2.84 13.80 -3.21
C MET A 67 -3.88 13.77 -2.08
N ASN A 68 -3.67 14.49 -0.97
CA ASN A 68 -4.59 14.49 0.19
C ASN A 68 -6.04 14.85 -0.21
N TRP A 69 -6.20 15.64 -1.27
CA TRP A 69 -7.50 15.99 -1.84
C TRP A 69 -8.27 14.79 -2.41
N LEU A 70 -7.61 13.71 -2.84
CA LEU A 70 -8.26 12.47 -3.30
C LEU A 70 -8.94 11.74 -2.14
N GLN A 71 -8.30 11.73 -0.96
CA GLN A 71 -8.87 11.09 0.23
C GLN A 71 -9.98 11.96 0.86
N ASN A 72 -9.79 13.28 0.85
CA ASN A 72 -10.78 14.22 1.36
C ASN A 72 -10.74 15.53 0.55
N PRO A 73 -11.65 15.68 -0.44
CA PRO A 73 -11.66 16.88 -1.28
C PRO A 73 -12.04 18.15 -0.52
N PHE A 74 -12.68 18.01 0.66
CA PHE A 74 -13.09 19.12 1.52
C PHE A 74 -12.03 19.55 2.54
N ALA A 75 -10.89 18.86 2.61
CA ALA A 75 -9.79 19.26 3.48
C ALA A 75 -9.11 20.56 2.99
N ASN A 76 -8.32 21.17 3.86
CA ASN A 76 -7.44 22.25 3.45
C ASN A 76 -6.19 21.66 2.80
N HIS A 77 -6.03 21.93 1.51
CA HIS A 77 -4.88 21.58 0.70
C HIS A 77 -4.54 22.78 -0.19
N THR A 78 -3.26 22.91 -0.54
CA THR A 78 -2.79 23.80 -1.61
C THR A 78 -3.12 23.17 -2.96
N LYS A 79 -3.07 23.95 -4.04
CA LYS A 79 -3.24 23.42 -5.40
C LYS A 79 -2.29 22.24 -5.63
N PRO A 80 -2.81 21.04 -5.91
CA PRO A 80 -1.98 19.89 -6.23
C PRO A 80 -1.14 20.14 -7.47
N SER A 81 0.12 19.72 -7.44
CA SER A 81 1.07 19.87 -8.54
C SER A 81 0.64 19.10 -9.80
N MET A 82 -0.08 17.99 -9.63
CA MET A 82 -0.59 17.15 -10.73
C MET A 82 -1.74 17.80 -11.50
N LEU A 83 -2.50 18.70 -10.88
CA LEU A 83 -3.71 19.25 -11.49
C LEU A 83 -3.32 20.41 -12.40
N ILE A 84 -3.99 20.57 -13.54
CA ILE A 84 -3.94 21.83 -14.28
C ILE A 84 -4.85 22.87 -13.61
N VAL A 85 -4.83 24.12 -14.08
CA VAL A 85 -5.60 25.22 -13.46
C VAL A 85 -7.10 24.94 -13.49
N SER A 86 -7.63 24.51 -14.64
CA SER A 86 -9.06 24.20 -14.82
C SER A 86 -9.54 23.05 -13.93
N GLU A 87 -8.73 22.01 -13.74
CA GLU A 87 -9.04 20.91 -12.82
C GLU A 87 -9.07 21.38 -11.36
N TYR A 88 -8.16 22.28 -11.00
CA TYR A 88 -8.16 22.85 -9.65
C TYR A 88 -9.37 23.74 -9.40
N GLU A 89 -9.86 24.48 -10.39
CA GLU A 89 -11.12 25.24 -10.29
C GLU A 89 -12.32 24.31 -10.05
N ILE A 90 -12.38 23.15 -10.72
CA ILE A 90 -13.39 22.12 -10.45
C ILE A 90 -13.29 21.64 -9.00
N LEU A 91 -12.08 21.39 -8.50
CA LEU A 91 -11.85 20.99 -7.11
C LEU A 91 -12.30 22.07 -6.11
N ILE A 92 -12.09 23.36 -6.41
CA ILE A 92 -12.62 24.47 -5.62
C ILE A 92 -14.16 24.44 -5.56
N ASN A 93 -14.82 24.23 -6.70
CA ASN A 93 -16.29 24.11 -6.75
C ASN A 93 -16.80 22.95 -5.89
N ILE A 94 -16.14 21.79 -5.95
CA ILE A 94 -16.45 20.63 -5.11
C ILE A 94 -16.28 21.00 -3.63
N LYS A 95 -15.14 21.61 -3.25
CA LYS A 95 -14.84 22.00 -1.86
C LYS A 95 -15.86 22.97 -1.27
N CYS A 96 -16.39 23.87 -2.08
CA CYS A 96 -17.38 24.87 -1.68
C CYS A 96 -18.82 24.31 -1.62
N SER A 97 -19.06 23.10 -2.12
CA SER A 97 -20.39 22.48 -2.11
C SER A 97 -20.74 21.92 -0.72
N SER A 98 -21.65 22.60 -0.02
CA SER A 98 -22.17 22.16 1.28
C SER A 98 -22.92 20.83 1.20
N SER A 99 -23.68 20.61 0.12
CA SER A 99 -24.45 19.37 -0.10
C SER A 99 -23.55 18.16 -0.32
N LEU A 100 -22.48 18.30 -1.14
CA LEU A 100 -21.50 17.24 -1.33
C LEU A 100 -20.72 16.97 -0.04
N LYS A 101 -20.37 18.01 0.72
CA LYS A 101 -19.69 17.87 2.01
C LYS A 101 -20.52 17.08 3.03
N GLN A 102 -21.82 17.32 3.08
CA GLN A 102 -22.73 16.59 3.96
C GLN A 102 -22.84 15.12 3.53
N LYS A 103 -23.02 14.84 2.23
CA LYS A 103 -23.06 13.47 1.70
C LYS A 103 -21.78 12.69 2.01
N PHE A 104 -20.62 13.31 1.81
CA PHE A 104 -19.32 12.70 2.11
C PHE A 104 -19.14 12.37 3.60
N LYS A 105 -19.64 13.24 4.50
CA LYS A 105 -19.60 12.96 5.95
C LYS A 105 -20.54 11.83 6.36
N ALA A 106 -21.66 11.65 5.67
CA ALA A 106 -22.63 10.60 5.96
C ALA A 106 -22.19 9.21 5.47
N SER A 107 -21.24 9.14 4.51
CA SER A 107 -20.72 7.90 3.93
C SER A 107 -19.48 7.34 4.63
N LYS A 108 -19.01 7.97 5.70
CA LYS A 108 -17.80 7.60 6.45
C LYS A 108 -18.17 7.13 7.84
#